data_AF-A0A9N7YAN4-F1
#
_entry.id   AF-A0A9N7YAN4-F1
#
_cell.length_a   1.000
_cell.length_b   1.000
_cell.length_c   1.000
_cell.angle_alpha   90.00
_cell.angle_beta   90.00
_cell.angle_gamma   90.00
#
_symmetry.space_group_name_H-M   'P 1'
#
loop_
_entity.id
_entity.type
_entity.pdbx_description
1 polymer ?
#
loop_
_entity_poly.entity_id
_entity_poly.type
_entity_poly.pdbx_seq_one_letter_code
_entity_poly.pdbx_strand_id
1 'polypeptide(L)'
;MKASSDGQDEEDDDDDDDFDEVPEKEGYEPHIPEHLRSEYGLDPTPSTSAAPVTAKLPAKRPSAPAPHSSSHSSTFRRMKRLTEEEQDPTCAAATVRLLRQSLPLSVEPSSSSSPGPRSSRSSSDQKAVDAPVVPFGLDLYYWGQEQPNAGKIIKAASQHQFWVPIEVEEEVENEQLLAESKSRYISFPGSFTPVSHYCRAPLGNGKLCQRQDRLKCPFHGRIIPRDQEGRPCKREDQVREEQEERRKRTEQPDWRDAELMRDIEAATGENLGSDRVGKKGKGKKKKFPNLSDLKQSANTTRSRLEKKVFNKSSMRRVAQVMSKADGRKHDKFSNQFNYALN
;
A
#
# COMPACT_ATOMS: atom_id res chain seq x y z
N MET A 1 24.04 -39.24 -44.83
CA MET A 1 23.87 -38.01 -44.01
C MET A 1 23.13 -37.01 -44.87
N LYS A 2 21.85 -36.78 -44.57
CA LYS A 2 20.97 -35.91 -45.37
C LYS A 2 20.75 -34.65 -44.55
N ALA A 3 21.26 -33.53 -45.05
CA ALA A 3 21.00 -32.20 -44.51
C ALA A 3 19.61 -31.75 -44.97
N SER A 4 18.77 -31.37 -44.02
CA SER A 4 17.57 -30.57 -44.26
C SER A 4 17.66 -29.38 -43.32
N SER A 5 17.97 -28.25 -43.92
CA SER A 5 17.80 -26.90 -43.39
C SER A 5 16.40 -26.47 -43.80
N ASP A 6 15.55 -26.10 -42.85
CA ASP A 6 14.46 -25.15 -43.02
C ASP A 6 13.93 -24.82 -41.61
N GLY A 7 14.37 -23.69 -41.08
CA GLY A 7 13.79 -23.06 -39.90
C GLY A 7 12.86 -21.97 -40.40
N GLN A 8 11.56 -22.18 -40.25
CA GLN A 8 10.56 -21.13 -40.38
C GLN A 8 10.51 -20.38 -39.06
N ASP A 9 11.01 -19.15 -39.07
CA ASP A 9 10.74 -18.15 -38.05
C ASP A 9 9.29 -17.69 -38.25
N GLU A 10 8.40 -18.11 -37.35
CA GLU A 10 7.03 -17.60 -37.25
C GLU A 10 7.13 -16.24 -36.53
N GLU A 11 6.72 -15.17 -37.23
CA GLU A 11 6.54 -13.84 -36.66
C GLU A 11 5.35 -13.89 -35.69
N ASP A 12 5.64 -13.87 -34.39
CA ASP A 12 4.66 -13.72 -33.31
C ASP A 12 4.14 -12.26 -33.38
N ASP A 13 2.97 -12.08 -33.99
CA ASP A 13 2.26 -10.80 -34.08
C ASP A 13 1.65 -10.51 -32.70
N ASP A 14 2.40 -9.80 -31.85
CA ASP A 14 1.94 -9.29 -30.56
C ASP A 14 0.79 -8.27 -30.81
N ASP A 15 -0.45 -8.76 -30.78
CA ASP A 15 -1.68 -7.94 -30.83
C ASP A 15 -1.74 -7.01 -29.59
N ASP A 16 -1.11 -5.83 -29.70
CA ASP A 16 -1.05 -4.76 -28.68
C ASP A 16 -2.42 -4.10 -28.35
N ASP A 17 -3.53 -4.61 -28.90
CA ASP A 17 -4.87 -4.00 -28.84
C ASP A 17 -5.75 -4.51 -27.66
N ASP A 18 -5.29 -5.41 -26.80
CA ASP A 18 -6.03 -5.94 -25.62
C ASP A 18 -5.65 -5.26 -24.28
N PHE A 19 -5.10 -4.05 -24.32
CA PHE A 19 -4.85 -3.27 -23.10
C PHE A 19 -5.99 -2.30 -22.81
N ASP A 20 -6.79 -2.62 -21.80
CA ASP A 20 -7.80 -1.69 -21.26
C ASP A 20 -7.12 -0.47 -20.59
N GLU A 21 -7.43 0.73 -21.08
CA GLU A 21 -6.98 2.01 -20.48
C GLU A 21 -7.47 2.13 -19.03
N VAL A 22 -6.57 1.92 -18.07
CA VAL A 22 -6.89 1.97 -16.64
C VAL A 22 -7.08 3.43 -16.20
N PRO A 23 -8.27 3.82 -15.70
CA PRO A 23 -8.51 5.19 -15.26
C PRO A 23 -7.52 5.62 -14.18
N GLU A 24 -6.97 6.83 -14.34
CA GLU A 24 -6.07 7.43 -13.35
C GLU A 24 -6.76 7.48 -11.98
N LYS A 25 -6.16 6.82 -11.01
CA LYS A 25 -6.73 6.70 -9.67
C LYS A 25 -6.34 7.90 -8.81
N GLU A 26 -6.89 9.07 -9.13
CA GLU A 26 -6.71 10.28 -8.33
C GLU A 26 -7.18 10.03 -6.89
N GLY A 27 -6.27 10.16 -5.92
CA GLY A 27 -6.56 10.01 -4.49
C GLY A 27 -6.47 8.58 -3.93
N TYR A 28 -5.84 7.62 -4.64
CA TYR A 28 -5.54 6.33 -4.03
C TYR A 28 -4.43 6.44 -2.99
N GLU A 29 -4.81 6.37 -1.73
CA GLU A 29 -3.87 6.12 -0.64
C GLU A 29 -3.78 4.59 -0.43
N PRO A 30 -2.62 3.96 -0.65
CA PRO A 30 -2.44 2.54 -0.34
C PRO A 30 -2.76 2.30 1.13
N HIS A 31 -3.81 1.52 1.40
CA HIS A 31 -4.20 1.22 2.77
C HIS A 31 -3.17 0.27 3.39
N ILE A 32 -2.18 0.84 4.09
CA ILE A 32 -1.16 0.08 4.82
C ILE A 32 -1.80 -0.48 6.09
N PRO A 33 -1.86 -1.82 6.26
CA PRO A 33 -2.38 -2.44 7.47
C PRO A 33 -1.71 -1.88 8.72
N GLU A 34 -2.50 -1.63 9.76
CA GLU A 34 -2.08 -0.92 10.97
C GLU A 34 -0.81 -1.48 11.62
N HIS A 35 -0.66 -2.81 11.61
CA HIS A 35 0.50 -3.52 12.18
C HIS A 35 1.81 -3.35 11.39
N LEU A 36 1.76 -2.84 10.15
CA LEU A 36 2.93 -2.59 9.32
C LEU A 36 3.34 -1.11 9.34
N ARG A 37 2.44 -0.18 9.73
CA ARG A 37 2.72 1.27 9.71
C ARG A 37 3.96 1.64 10.52
N SER A 38 4.12 1.05 11.71
CA SER A 38 5.28 1.29 12.57
C SER A 38 6.61 0.80 11.98
N GLU A 39 6.59 -0.24 11.13
CA GLU A 39 7.81 -0.74 10.47
C GLU A 39 8.25 0.19 9.32
N TYR A 40 7.32 0.93 8.73
CA TYR A 40 7.60 1.95 7.70
C TYR A 40 7.82 3.35 8.28
N GLY A 41 7.93 3.49 9.61
CA GLY A 41 8.13 4.77 10.28
C GLY A 41 6.92 5.71 10.23
N LEU A 42 5.73 5.16 9.98
CA LEU A 42 4.46 5.90 9.99
C LEU A 42 3.77 5.80 11.35
N ASP A 43 3.19 6.90 11.79
CA ASP A 43 2.42 6.94 13.05
C ASP A 43 1.18 6.01 12.97
N PRO A 44 0.81 5.34 14.09
CA PRO A 44 -0.46 4.64 14.20
C PRO A 44 -1.60 5.64 13.97
N THR A 45 -2.65 5.22 13.27
CA THR A 45 -3.74 6.13 12.88
C THR A 45 -4.37 6.77 14.12
N PRO A 46 -4.63 8.09 14.13
CA PRO A 46 -5.40 8.69 15.21
C PRO A 46 -6.82 8.12 15.17
N SER A 47 -7.16 7.29 16.15
CA SER A 47 -8.51 6.76 16.36
C SER A 47 -9.51 7.92 16.47
N THR A 48 -10.22 8.24 15.39
CA THR A 48 -11.38 9.13 15.43
C THR A 48 -12.63 8.29 15.65
N SER A 49 -12.98 8.06 16.92
CA SER A 49 -14.29 7.54 17.30
C SER A 49 -14.62 7.93 18.74
N ALA A 50 -15.06 9.18 18.91
CA ALA A 50 -15.82 9.60 20.07
C ALA A 50 -16.57 10.93 19.78
N ALA A 51 -17.74 10.87 19.14
CA ALA A 51 -18.83 11.84 19.36
C ALA A 51 -20.16 11.37 18.76
N PRO A 52 -21.30 11.61 19.45
CA PRO A 52 -22.59 11.06 19.10
C PRO A 52 -23.31 11.83 17.98
N VAL A 53 -24.12 11.08 17.25
CA VAL A 53 -25.08 11.52 16.24
C VAL A 53 -26.07 12.53 16.84
N THR A 54 -26.07 13.76 16.33
CA THR A 54 -27.27 14.61 16.34
C THR A 54 -27.53 15.14 14.94
N ALA A 55 -28.63 14.68 14.35
CA ALA A 55 -29.12 15.11 13.06
C ALA A 55 -29.69 16.53 13.17
N LYS A 56 -29.22 17.44 12.29
CA LYS A 56 -29.94 18.68 11.97
C LYS A 56 -29.75 19.04 10.50
N LEU A 57 -30.86 19.02 9.76
CA LEU A 57 -30.97 19.49 8.37
C LEU A 57 -30.82 21.02 8.30
N PRO A 58 -30.30 21.55 7.18
CA PRO A 58 -31.03 22.61 6.45
C PRO A 58 -31.02 22.32 4.93
N ALA A 59 -32.16 22.33 4.24
CA ALA A 59 -32.92 23.48 3.72
C ALA A 59 -32.32 24.10 2.43
N LYS A 60 -33.25 24.49 1.54
CA LYS A 60 -33.10 24.85 0.12
C LYS A 60 -32.21 26.08 -0.17
N ARG A 61 -31.61 26.04 -1.38
CA ARG A 61 -30.99 27.13 -2.16
C ARG A 61 -31.69 28.50 -2.05
N PRO A 62 -30.93 29.58 -2.31
CA PRO A 62 -31.23 30.39 -3.50
C PRO A 62 -30.00 30.64 -4.40
N SER A 63 -30.28 31.18 -5.58
CA SER A 63 -29.40 31.42 -6.73
C SER A 63 -28.38 32.55 -6.57
N ALA A 64 -27.37 32.50 -7.45
CA ALA A 64 -26.16 33.34 -7.55
C ALA A 64 -26.39 34.87 -7.63
N PRO A 65 -25.30 35.62 -7.40
CA PRO A 65 -24.85 36.55 -8.44
C PRO A 65 -23.34 36.45 -8.73
N ALA A 66 -22.97 36.70 -9.98
CA ALA A 66 -21.64 37.16 -10.40
C ALA A 66 -21.75 38.65 -10.79
N PRO A 67 -20.67 39.35 -11.14
CA PRO A 67 -19.36 39.50 -10.51
C PRO A 67 -19.10 41.00 -10.16
N HIS A 68 -18.03 41.31 -9.43
CA HIS A 68 -17.37 42.62 -9.58
C HIS A 68 -15.92 42.58 -9.10
N SER A 69 -15.04 42.73 -10.09
CA SER A 69 -13.64 43.06 -9.94
C SER A 69 -13.47 44.39 -9.19
N SER A 70 -12.66 44.39 -8.13
CA SER A 70 -12.07 45.62 -7.59
C SER A 70 -10.72 45.30 -6.92
N SER A 71 -9.65 45.67 -7.62
CA SER A 71 -8.25 45.26 -7.40
C SER A 71 -7.50 46.00 -6.29
N HIS A 72 -8.17 46.48 -5.23
CA HIS A 72 -7.49 47.24 -4.16
C HIS A 72 -7.76 46.70 -2.73
N SER A 73 -8.41 45.54 -2.60
CA SER A 73 -8.72 44.90 -1.31
C SER A 73 -8.16 43.46 -1.21
N SER A 74 -7.19 43.10 -2.06
CA SER A 74 -6.67 41.73 -2.14
C SER A 74 -5.66 41.40 -1.04
N THR A 75 -4.84 42.35 -0.62
CA THR A 75 -3.85 42.16 0.45
C THR A 75 -4.50 42.02 1.82
N PHE A 76 -5.48 42.87 2.18
CA PHE A 76 -6.14 42.74 3.48
C PHE A 76 -6.94 41.43 3.61
N ARG A 77 -7.63 41.00 2.55
CA ARG A 77 -8.34 39.71 2.53
C ARG A 77 -7.37 38.52 2.56
N ARG A 78 -6.23 38.61 1.86
CA ARG A 78 -5.19 37.59 1.90
C ARG A 78 -4.53 37.49 3.27
N MET A 79 -4.22 38.62 3.91
CA MET A 79 -3.67 38.63 5.27
C MET A 79 -4.69 38.09 6.28
N LYS A 80 -5.96 38.48 6.16
CA LYS A 80 -7.04 37.96 7.01
C LYS A 80 -7.21 36.44 6.84
N ARG A 81 -7.18 35.93 5.60
CA ARG A 81 -7.24 34.50 5.30
C ARG A 81 -6.06 33.74 5.87
N LEU A 82 -4.84 34.28 5.76
CA LEU A 82 -3.65 33.66 6.35
C LEU A 82 -3.73 33.59 7.88
N THR A 83 -4.20 34.66 8.54
CA THR A 83 -4.43 34.62 10.00
C THR A 83 -5.56 33.68 10.42
N GLU A 84 -6.57 33.48 9.57
CA GLU A 84 -7.67 32.55 9.82
C GLU A 84 -7.23 31.08 9.61
N GLU A 85 -6.48 30.80 8.56
CA GLU A 85 -5.82 29.49 8.32
C GLU A 85 -4.84 29.15 9.45
N GLU A 86 -4.19 30.15 10.06
CA GLU A 86 -3.31 29.94 11.21
C GLU A 86 -4.06 29.64 12.53
N GLN A 87 -5.36 29.94 12.59
CA GLN A 87 -6.25 29.64 13.72
C GLN A 87 -7.03 28.33 13.54
N ASP A 88 -7.01 27.74 12.34
CA ASP A 88 -7.63 26.45 12.05
C ASP A 88 -6.70 25.29 12.45
N PRO A 89 -7.05 24.45 13.43
CA PRO A 89 -6.20 23.36 13.92
C PRO A 89 -5.95 22.25 12.89
N THR A 90 -6.71 22.22 11.79
CA THR A 90 -6.53 21.25 10.70
C THR A 90 -5.69 21.79 9.54
N CYS A 91 -5.34 23.08 9.56
CA CYS A 91 -4.61 23.72 8.47
C CYS A 91 -3.09 23.68 8.71
N ALA A 92 -2.32 23.56 7.64
CA ALA A 92 -0.86 23.47 7.69
C ALA A 92 -0.20 24.69 8.38
N ALA A 93 -0.80 25.88 8.27
CA ALA A 93 -0.32 27.09 8.91
C ALA A 93 -0.32 27.00 10.45
N ALA A 94 -1.36 26.39 11.05
CA ALA A 94 -1.42 26.17 12.50
C ALA A 94 -0.35 25.17 12.97
N THR A 95 -0.11 24.11 12.19
CA THR A 95 0.97 23.14 12.46
C THR A 95 2.33 23.82 12.46
N VAL A 96 2.63 24.63 11.44
CA VAL A 96 3.90 25.38 11.37
C VAL A 96 4.06 26.34 12.55
N ARG A 97 2.97 26.97 13.01
CA ARG A 97 3.01 27.86 14.17
C ARG A 97 3.29 27.11 15.47
N LEU A 98 2.69 25.94 15.66
CA LEU A 98 2.94 25.09 16.83
C LEU A 98 4.39 24.61 16.87
N LEU A 99 4.96 24.21 15.72
CA LEU A 99 6.38 23.86 15.61
C LEU A 99 7.31 25.02 15.94
N ARG A 100 6.97 26.25 15.55
CA ARG A 100 7.77 27.44 15.87
C ARG A 100 7.72 27.80 17.36
N GLN A 101 6.63 27.48 18.05
CA GLN A 101 6.47 27.73 19.49
C GLN A 101 7.09 26.63 20.36
N SER A 102 7.19 25.40 19.86
CA SER A 102 7.81 24.28 20.57
C SER A 102 9.33 24.22 20.44
N LEU A 103 9.93 25.07 19.60
CA LEU A 103 11.37 25.24 19.50
C LEU A 103 11.85 26.24 20.57
N PRO A 104 12.76 25.86 21.49
CA PRO A 104 13.27 26.78 22.51
C PRO A 104 14.10 27.90 21.86
N LEU A 105 13.61 29.14 21.93
CA LEU A 105 14.37 30.35 21.63
C LEU A 105 15.45 30.54 22.70
N SER A 106 16.67 30.10 22.40
CA SER A 106 17.83 30.41 23.23
C SER A 106 18.27 31.85 23.00
N VAL A 107 18.53 32.52 24.12
CA VAL A 107 18.72 33.95 24.30
C VAL A 107 20.16 34.34 23.94
N GLU A 108 20.31 35.31 23.03
CA GLU A 108 21.53 36.10 22.74
C GLU A 108 22.06 36.83 24.00
N PRO A 109 23.38 37.14 24.17
CA PRO A 109 23.95 38.26 23.38
C PRO A 109 25.49 38.31 23.15
N SER A 110 25.91 38.88 22.01
CA SER A 110 26.72 40.13 21.90
C SER A 110 27.81 40.13 20.81
N SER A 111 27.74 41.17 19.95
CA SER A 111 28.85 41.96 19.34
C SER A 111 29.76 41.26 18.29
N SER A 112 30.05 41.79 17.10
CA SER A 112 30.14 43.18 16.61
C SER A 112 30.27 43.23 15.06
N SER A 113 29.64 44.26 14.44
CA SER A 113 30.07 45.12 13.30
C SER A 113 30.78 44.47 12.07
N SER A 114 30.50 44.71 10.78
CA SER A 114 29.92 45.84 10.01
C SER A 114 29.83 45.42 8.49
N PRO A 115 29.30 46.25 7.56
CA PRO A 115 28.54 45.79 6.39
C PRO A 115 29.29 45.80 5.02
N GLY A 116 28.81 44.98 4.07
CA GLY A 116 29.20 45.01 2.64
C GLY A 116 28.09 44.41 1.75
N PRO A 117 27.92 44.87 0.50
CA PRO A 117 26.62 44.90 -0.17
C PRO A 117 26.19 43.55 -0.75
N ARG A 118 24.87 43.35 -0.68
CA ARG A 118 24.12 42.21 -1.16
C ARG A 118 24.23 42.10 -2.68
N SER A 119 24.82 41.01 -3.15
CA SER A 119 24.49 40.46 -4.47
C SER A 119 23.61 39.23 -4.25
N SER A 120 22.39 39.30 -4.77
CA SER A 120 21.35 38.29 -4.67
C SER A 120 21.85 36.93 -5.16
N ARG A 121 22.16 36.04 -4.22
CA ARG A 121 22.24 34.60 -4.48
C ARG A 121 21.25 33.92 -3.54
N SER A 122 20.42 33.09 -4.14
CA SER A 122 19.38 32.25 -3.55
C SER A 122 19.76 31.70 -2.18
N SER A 123 18.90 31.94 -1.19
CA SER A 123 19.03 31.45 0.18
C SER A 123 18.69 29.95 0.31
N SER A 124 19.36 29.10 -0.46
CA SER A 124 19.33 27.64 -0.30
C SER A 124 20.51 27.11 0.55
N ASP A 125 21.56 27.91 0.74
CA ASP A 125 22.82 27.45 1.36
C ASP A 125 22.87 27.57 2.89
N GLN A 126 21.82 28.06 3.55
CA GLN A 126 21.82 28.25 5.01
C GLN A 126 21.26 27.06 5.82
N LYS A 127 21.05 25.90 5.17
CA LYS A 127 20.46 24.71 5.81
C LYS A 127 21.28 23.44 5.62
N ALA A 128 22.60 23.56 5.74
CA ALA A 128 23.52 22.42 5.76
C ALA A 128 24.59 22.50 6.86
N VAL A 129 24.52 23.49 7.77
CA VAL A 129 25.57 23.67 8.79
C VAL A 129 25.52 22.58 9.88
N ASP A 130 24.39 21.88 10.02
CA ASP A 130 24.14 20.93 11.11
C ASP A 130 23.98 19.47 10.65
N ALA A 131 24.14 19.19 9.35
CA ALA A 131 24.08 17.83 8.83
C ALA A 131 25.49 17.20 8.83
N PRO A 132 25.68 16.01 9.43
CA PRO A 132 26.98 15.35 9.39
C PRO A 132 27.33 14.95 7.95
N VAL A 133 28.45 15.47 7.44
CA VAL A 133 28.99 15.07 6.14
C VAL A 133 29.65 13.70 6.32
N VAL A 134 29.06 12.66 5.75
CA VAL A 134 29.63 11.32 5.74
C VAL A 134 30.56 11.20 4.52
N PRO A 135 31.87 10.94 4.71
CA PRO A 135 32.76 10.72 3.59
C PRO A 135 32.35 9.44 2.86
N PHE A 136 32.40 9.47 1.54
CA PHE A 136 32.22 8.30 0.70
C PHE A 136 33.55 7.97 0.01
N GLY A 137 33.81 6.69 -0.19
CA GLY A 137 35.01 6.19 -0.89
C GLY A 137 34.93 6.32 -2.41
N LEU A 138 36.06 6.02 -3.06
CA LEU A 138 36.32 6.24 -4.49
C LEU A 138 35.43 5.40 -5.43
N ASP A 139 35.07 4.19 -5.04
CA ASP A 139 34.11 3.30 -5.71
C ASP A 139 32.73 3.93 -5.90
N LEU A 140 32.26 4.76 -4.95
CA LEU A 140 30.99 5.50 -5.13
C LEU A 140 31.21 6.81 -5.89
N TYR A 141 32.39 7.42 -5.78
CA TYR A 141 32.70 8.65 -6.51
C TYR A 141 32.66 8.44 -8.03
N TYR A 142 33.17 7.29 -8.49
CA TYR A 142 33.15 6.90 -9.89
C TYR A 142 32.07 5.85 -10.20
N TRP A 143 30.96 5.84 -9.44
CA TRP A 143 29.90 4.86 -9.65
C TRP A 143 29.30 4.97 -11.07
N GLY A 144 29.31 3.86 -11.82
CA GLY A 144 28.86 3.83 -13.21
C GLY A 144 29.79 4.56 -14.21
N GLN A 145 30.95 5.04 -13.76
CA GLN A 145 31.98 5.65 -14.59
C GLN A 145 33.26 4.81 -14.56
N GLU A 146 34.06 4.87 -15.63
CA GLU A 146 35.37 4.26 -15.63
C GLU A 146 36.35 5.08 -14.81
N GLN A 147 37.04 4.42 -13.88
CA GLN A 147 38.05 5.07 -13.03
C GLN A 147 39.34 5.28 -13.84
N PRO A 148 39.78 6.53 -14.08
CA PRO A 148 40.85 6.82 -15.04
C PRO A 148 42.23 6.24 -14.67
N ASN A 149 42.47 5.98 -13.38
CA ASN A 149 43.74 5.42 -12.87
C ASN A 149 43.54 4.10 -12.11
N ALA A 150 42.37 3.48 -12.20
CA ALA A 150 42.15 2.18 -11.56
C ALA A 150 43.00 1.11 -12.24
N GLY A 151 43.72 0.33 -11.44
CA GLY A 151 44.50 -0.79 -11.96
C GLY A 151 45.87 -0.43 -12.55
N LYS A 152 46.19 0.84 -12.77
CA LYS A 152 47.47 1.23 -13.39
C LYS A 152 48.60 1.20 -12.37
N ILE A 153 49.59 0.33 -12.61
CA ILE A 153 50.83 0.28 -11.83
C ILE A 153 51.93 0.98 -12.64
N ILE A 154 52.38 2.12 -12.14
CA ILE A 154 53.53 2.83 -12.70
C ILE A 154 54.80 2.10 -12.24
N LYS A 155 55.52 1.48 -13.17
CA LYS A 155 56.83 0.90 -12.89
C LYS A 155 57.87 2.01 -12.80
N ALA A 156 58.63 2.06 -11.71
CA ALA A 156 59.74 3.01 -11.60
C ALA A 156 60.81 2.68 -12.66
N ALA A 157 61.01 3.58 -13.63
CA ALA A 157 62.06 3.44 -14.61
C ALA A 157 63.42 3.46 -13.92
N SER A 158 64.18 2.36 -14.06
CA SER A 158 65.59 2.35 -13.67
C SER A 158 66.34 3.38 -14.51
N GLN A 159 67.12 4.24 -13.85
CA GLN A 159 67.97 5.23 -14.54
C GLN A 159 69.16 4.60 -15.28
N HIS A 160 69.35 3.28 -15.17
CA HIS A 160 70.51 2.60 -15.72
C HIS A 160 70.26 2.17 -17.18
N GLN A 161 70.75 2.98 -18.12
CA GLN A 161 70.61 2.78 -19.57
C GLN A 161 71.28 1.50 -20.11
N PHE A 162 72.15 0.87 -19.32
CA PHE A 162 72.98 -0.27 -19.75
C PHE A 162 72.41 -1.64 -19.32
N TRP A 163 71.54 -1.65 -18.31
CA TRP A 163 71.03 -2.89 -17.70
C TRP A 163 69.51 -3.02 -17.80
N VAL A 164 68.82 -2.00 -18.31
CA VAL A 164 67.35 -1.99 -18.47
C VAL A 164 67.01 -1.65 -19.93
N PRO A 165 66.10 -2.42 -20.55
CA PRO A 165 65.61 -2.14 -21.90
C PRO A 165 65.06 -0.72 -22.05
N ILE A 166 65.26 -0.10 -23.22
CA ILE A 166 64.86 1.29 -23.52
C ILE A 166 63.33 1.44 -23.63
N GLU A 167 62.64 0.36 -24.04
CA GLU A 167 61.18 0.26 -24.06
C GLU A 167 60.74 -0.60 -22.88
N VAL A 168 60.40 0.04 -21.76
CA VAL A 168 59.61 -0.59 -20.70
C VAL A 168 58.28 0.15 -20.67
N GLU A 169 57.20 -0.60 -20.88
CA GLU A 169 55.84 -0.09 -20.71
C GLU A 169 55.69 0.40 -19.26
N GLU A 170 55.66 1.72 -19.11
CA GLU A 170 55.73 2.41 -17.82
C GLU A 170 54.46 2.19 -16.99
N GLU A 171 53.33 1.94 -17.67
CA GLU A 171 52.04 1.67 -17.06
C GLU A 171 51.63 0.23 -17.36
N VAL A 172 51.55 -0.62 -16.34
CA VAL A 172 50.96 -1.95 -16.48
C VAL A 172 49.58 -1.95 -15.84
N GLU A 173 48.59 -2.35 -16.62
CA GLU A 173 47.24 -2.57 -16.14
C GLU A 173 47.19 -3.87 -15.33
N ASN A 174 46.74 -3.77 -14.09
CA ASN A 174 46.51 -4.89 -13.20
C ASN A 174 45.00 -5.02 -12.91
N GLU A 175 44.43 -6.10 -13.42
CA GLU A 175 43.00 -6.40 -13.29
C GLU A 175 42.55 -6.55 -11.84
N GLN A 176 43.41 -7.06 -10.95
CA GLN A 176 43.09 -7.22 -9.53
C GLN A 176 42.96 -5.85 -8.84
N LEU A 177 43.90 -4.94 -9.09
CA LEU A 177 43.85 -3.58 -8.57
C LEU A 177 42.64 -2.80 -9.13
N LEU A 178 42.27 -3.05 -10.39
CA LEU A 178 41.06 -2.47 -10.98
C LEU A 178 39.80 -3.01 -10.28
N ALA A 179 39.72 -4.31 -9.99
CA ALA A 179 38.60 -4.90 -9.26
C ALA A 179 38.53 -4.42 -7.79
N GLU A 180 39.67 -4.26 -7.12
CA GLU A 180 39.74 -3.71 -5.77
C GLU A 180 39.29 -2.25 -5.71
N SER A 181 39.61 -1.44 -6.72
CA SER A 181 39.16 -0.04 -6.80
C SER A 181 37.64 0.13 -6.92
N LYS A 182 36.95 -0.91 -7.42
CA LYS A 182 35.49 -0.96 -7.62
C LYS A 182 34.76 -1.63 -6.46
N SER A 183 35.48 -2.22 -5.51
CA SER A 183 34.89 -2.95 -4.39
C SER A 183 35.24 -2.30 -3.05
N ARG A 184 34.31 -2.39 -2.09
CA ARG A 184 34.55 -1.97 -0.71
C ARG A 184 34.54 -3.17 0.23
N TYR A 185 35.59 -3.26 1.03
CA TYR A 185 35.61 -4.13 2.20
C TYR A 185 35.20 -3.32 3.42
N ILE A 186 34.00 -3.59 3.94
CA ILE A 186 33.54 -3.02 5.21
C ILE A 186 33.78 -4.09 6.27
N SER A 187 34.76 -3.86 7.14
CA SER A 187 34.98 -4.73 8.30
C SER A 187 33.75 -4.64 9.20
N PHE A 188 33.10 -5.78 9.43
CA PHE A 188 32.00 -5.85 10.39
C PHE A 188 32.61 -5.67 11.79
N PRO A 189 32.27 -4.58 12.53
CA PRO A 189 32.91 -4.27 13.81
C PRO A 189 32.47 -5.20 14.95
N GLY A 190 31.69 -6.25 14.66
CA GLY A 190 31.17 -7.19 15.64
C GLY A 190 31.75 -8.60 15.51
N SER A 191 31.63 -9.40 16.56
CA SER A 191 31.89 -10.84 16.50
C SER A 191 30.72 -11.56 15.84
N PHE A 192 30.99 -12.41 14.85
CA PHE A 192 29.98 -13.28 14.26
C PHE A 192 29.49 -14.30 15.31
N THR A 193 28.22 -14.19 15.72
CA THR A 193 27.56 -15.20 16.56
C THR A 193 26.67 -16.08 15.68
N PRO A 194 26.87 -17.42 15.65
CA PRO A 194 26.02 -18.32 14.89
C PRO A 194 24.59 -18.32 15.45
N VAL A 195 23.61 -18.56 14.58
CA VAL A 195 22.20 -18.62 14.96
C VAL A 195 21.92 -19.96 15.64
N SER A 196 21.40 -19.92 16.86
CA SER A 196 21.09 -21.13 17.66
C SER A 196 19.63 -21.56 17.59
N HIS A 197 18.77 -20.77 16.94
CA HIS A 197 17.33 -20.97 16.94
C HIS A 197 16.77 -21.14 15.54
N TYR A 198 15.64 -21.83 15.47
CA TYR A 198 14.88 -22.09 14.25
C TYR A 198 13.55 -21.34 14.32
N CYS A 199 13.01 -20.95 13.17
CA CYS A 199 11.72 -20.28 13.10
C CYS A 199 10.60 -21.11 13.74
N ARG A 200 10.58 -22.44 13.52
CA ARG A 200 9.62 -23.41 14.07
C ARG A 200 8.13 -23.06 13.92
N ALA A 201 7.77 -22.11 13.06
CA ALA A 201 6.38 -21.80 12.76
C ALA A 201 5.71 -23.02 12.11
N PRO A 202 4.42 -23.30 12.40
CA PRO A 202 3.69 -24.41 11.80
C PRO A 202 3.40 -24.14 10.32
N LEU A 203 3.81 -25.05 9.44
CA LEU A 203 3.49 -25.00 8.01
C LEU A 203 2.15 -25.70 7.74
N GLY A 204 1.51 -25.37 6.62
CA GLY A 204 0.31 -26.05 6.14
C GLY A 204 0.48 -27.56 5.91
N ASN A 205 1.72 -28.04 5.80
CA ASN A 205 2.07 -29.46 5.64
C ASN A 205 2.17 -30.23 6.97
N GLY A 206 1.94 -29.56 8.11
CA GLY A 206 2.06 -30.15 9.46
C GLY A 206 3.50 -30.25 9.99
N LYS A 207 4.51 -29.86 9.19
CA LYS A 207 5.92 -29.75 9.63
C LYS A 207 6.20 -28.35 10.20
N LEU A 208 7.28 -28.21 10.96
CA LEU A 208 7.75 -26.91 11.47
C LEU A 208 8.81 -26.28 10.57
N CYS A 209 8.87 -24.94 10.56
CA CYS A 209 9.84 -24.20 9.75
C CYS A 209 11.28 -24.42 10.24
N GLN A 210 12.14 -24.90 9.33
CA GLN A 210 13.55 -25.22 9.61
C GLN A 210 14.53 -24.08 9.30
N ARG A 211 14.04 -22.89 8.92
CA ARG A 211 14.91 -21.75 8.61
C ARG A 211 15.50 -21.16 9.90
N GLN A 212 16.78 -20.77 9.83
CA GLN A 212 17.60 -20.25 10.93
C GLN A 212 18.01 -18.79 10.66
N ASP A 213 17.03 -17.88 10.59
CA ASP A 213 17.35 -16.45 10.48
C ASP A 213 17.55 -15.82 11.85
N ARG A 214 18.22 -14.66 11.91
CA ARG A 214 18.56 -13.98 13.17
C ARG A 214 17.39 -13.27 13.84
N LEU A 215 16.51 -12.65 13.05
CA LEU A 215 15.45 -11.74 13.55
C LEU A 215 14.09 -12.01 12.89
N LYS A 216 14.05 -12.14 11.56
CA LYS A 216 12.83 -12.31 10.77
C LYS A 216 12.99 -13.48 9.80
N CYS A 217 11.94 -14.30 9.72
CA CYS A 217 11.75 -15.33 8.72
C CYS A 217 10.92 -14.76 7.57
N PRO A 218 11.43 -14.69 6.32
CA PRO A 218 10.68 -14.21 5.17
C PRO A 218 9.26 -14.77 4.99
N PHE A 219 8.99 -16.00 5.44
CA PHE A 219 7.68 -16.62 5.29
C PHE A 219 6.73 -16.37 6.47
N HIS A 220 7.26 -16.23 7.69
CA HIS A 220 6.44 -16.23 8.93
C HIS A 220 6.62 -14.96 9.77
N GLY A 221 7.39 -13.98 9.29
CA GLY A 221 7.66 -12.73 10.00
C GLY A 221 8.66 -12.91 11.14
N ARG A 222 8.48 -12.16 12.23
CA ARG A 222 9.43 -12.14 13.36
C ARG A 222 9.60 -13.51 13.98
N ILE A 223 10.85 -13.93 14.22
CA ILE A 223 11.13 -15.22 14.84
C ILE A 223 10.94 -15.10 16.36
N ILE A 224 10.13 -16.03 16.89
CA ILE A 224 9.74 -16.10 18.29
C ILE A 224 10.19 -17.47 18.80
N PRO A 225 10.66 -17.58 20.06
CA PRO A 225 10.97 -18.88 20.64
C PRO A 225 9.72 -19.76 20.69
N ARG A 226 9.76 -20.90 19.99
CA ARG A 226 8.70 -21.90 19.94
C ARG A 226 9.18 -23.26 20.46
N ASP A 227 8.26 -24.03 21.04
CA ASP A 227 8.48 -25.40 21.54
C ASP A 227 8.70 -26.42 20.39
N GLN A 228 8.76 -27.72 20.71
CA GLN A 228 8.97 -28.78 19.71
C GLN A 228 7.75 -28.99 18.82
N GLU A 229 6.59 -28.49 19.24
CA GLU A 229 5.32 -28.56 18.54
C GLU A 229 4.99 -27.27 17.77
N GLY A 230 5.85 -26.25 17.84
CA GLY A 230 5.69 -24.99 17.10
C GLY A 230 4.80 -23.95 17.79
N ARG A 231 4.43 -24.15 19.05
CA ARG A 231 3.70 -23.17 19.86
C ARG A 231 4.67 -22.14 20.47
N PRO A 232 4.36 -20.84 20.44
CA PRO A 232 5.17 -19.84 21.10
C PRO A 232 5.34 -20.12 22.59
N CYS A 233 6.55 -20.02 23.14
CA CYS A 233 6.80 -20.26 24.56
C CYS A 233 6.23 -19.14 25.45
N LYS A 234 6.14 -17.90 24.92
CA LYS A 234 5.63 -16.73 25.63
C LYS A 234 4.11 -16.62 25.47
N ARG A 235 3.41 -16.33 26.57
CA ARG A 235 1.95 -16.15 26.59
C ARG A 235 1.48 -14.98 25.72
N GLU A 236 2.19 -13.87 25.74
CA GLU A 236 1.88 -12.69 24.91
C GLU A 236 1.90 -13.03 23.41
N ASP A 237 2.91 -13.78 22.97
CA ASP A 237 3.04 -14.20 21.57
C ASP A 237 1.95 -15.22 21.19
N GLN A 238 1.54 -16.09 22.10
CA GLN A 238 0.40 -17.00 21.88
C GLN A 238 -0.90 -16.21 21.65
N VAL A 239 -1.19 -15.23 22.51
CA VAL A 239 -2.40 -14.41 22.41
C VAL A 239 -2.41 -13.60 21.10
N ARG A 240 -1.26 -13.03 20.73
CA ARG A 240 -1.11 -12.29 19.47
C ARG A 240 -1.37 -13.18 18.25
N GLU A 241 -0.78 -14.37 18.20
CA GLU A 241 -0.96 -15.31 17.08
C GLU A 241 -2.41 -15.83 17.02
N GLU A 242 -3.07 -16.11 18.16
CA GLU A 242 -4.49 -16.49 18.20
C GLU A 242 -5.41 -15.35 17.71
N GLN A 243 -5.11 -14.11 18.10
CA GLN A 243 -5.88 -12.95 17.65
C GLN A 243 -5.75 -12.73 16.14
N GLU A 244 -4.54 -12.85 15.60
CA GLU A 244 -4.26 -12.78 14.16
C GLU A 244 -4.95 -13.92 13.40
N GLU A 245 -4.94 -15.15 13.92
CA GLU A 245 -5.63 -16.29 13.32
C GLU A 245 -7.16 -16.08 13.32
N ARG A 246 -7.72 -15.61 14.43
CA ARG A 246 -9.15 -15.24 14.51
C ARG A 246 -9.50 -14.17 13.50
N ARG A 247 -8.68 -13.12 13.40
CA ARG A 247 -8.87 -12.03 12.45
C ARG A 247 -8.81 -12.55 11.01
N LYS A 248 -7.81 -13.37 10.66
CA LYS A 248 -7.68 -13.98 9.34
C LYS A 248 -8.84 -14.93 9.00
N ARG A 249 -9.40 -15.60 10.01
CA ARG A 249 -10.57 -16.47 9.83
C ARG A 249 -11.86 -15.66 9.63
N THR A 250 -11.98 -14.49 10.24
CA THR A 250 -13.10 -13.57 10.00
C THR A 250 -12.95 -12.79 8.70
N GLU A 251 -11.71 -12.44 8.33
CA GLU A 251 -11.34 -11.75 7.07
C GLU A 251 -11.21 -12.74 5.90
N GLN A 252 -11.80 -13.95 5.98
CA GLN A 252 -11.83 -14.82 4.81
C GLN A 252 -12.48 -14.05 3.66
N PRO A 253 -11.82 -13.93 2.49
CA PRO A 253 -12.29 -13.03 1.44
C PRO A 253 -13.72 -13.34 1.05
N ASP A 254 -14.56 -12.33 0.89
CA ASP A 254 -15.99 -12.45 0.53
C ASP A 254 -16.22 -13.31 -0.74
N TRP A 255 -15.23 -13.37 -1.66
CA TRP A 255 -15.32 -14.23 -2.84
C TRP A 255 -15.21 -15.74 -2.54
N ARG A 256 -14.73 -16.12 -1.35
CA ARG A 256 -14.76 -17.50 -0.83
C ARG A 256 -15.99 -17.75 0.05
N ASP A 257 -17.06 -17.01 -0.14
CA ASP A 257 -18.34 -17.29 0.52
C ASP A 257 -18.81 -18.72 0.20
N ALA A 258 -18.98 -19.53 1.24
CA ALA A 258 -19.37 -20.93 1.12
C ALA A 258 -20.77 -21.11 0.48
N GLU A 259 -21.64 -20.10 0.58
CA GLU A 259 -22.95 -20.10 -0.09
C GLU A 259 -22.83 -19.77 -1.58
N LEU A 260 -22.00 -18.78 -1.93
CA LEU A 260 -21.74 -18.39 -3.31
C LEU A 260 -21.07 -19.54 -4.10
N MET A 261 -20.07 -20.19 -3.51
CA MET A 261 -19.39 -21.36 -4.11
C MET A 261 -20.38 -22.49 -4.41
N ARG A 262 -21.32 -22.76 -3.50
CA ARG A 262 -22.37 -23.78 -3.71
C ARG A 262 -23.31 -23.42 -4.86
N ASP A 263 -23.62 -22.13 -5.01
CA ASP A 263 -24.46 -21.65 -6.10
C ASP A 263 -23.76 -21.73 -7.46
N ILE A 264 -22.45 -21.45 -7.51
CA ILE A 264 -21.61 -21.62 -8.70
C ILE A 264 -21.52 -23.11 -9.08
N GLU A 265 -21.23 -23.99 -8.13
CA GLU A 265 -21.22 -25.45 -8.37
C GLU A 265 -22.57 -25.98 -8.87
N ALA A 266 -23.68 -25.44 -8.32
CA ALA A 266 -25.02 -25.82 -8.76
C ALA A 266 -25.37 -25.31 -10.15
N ALA A 267 -24.76 -24.21 -10.61
CA ALA A 267 -24.97 -23.64 -11.95
C ALA A 267 -24.07 -24.32 -12.99
N THR A 268 -22.80 -24.54 -12.66
CA THR A 268 -21.78 -25.09 -13.56
C THR A 268 -21.80 -26.63 -13.57
N GLY A 269 -22.29 -27.26 -12.51
CA GLY A 269 -22.31 -28.72 -12.36
C GLY A 269 -20.96 -29.34 -11.99
N GLU A 270 -19.92 -28.53 -11.83
CA GLU A 270 -18.57 -28.93 -11.43
C GLU A 270 -18.35 -28.68 -9.94
N ASN A 271 -17.61 -29.57 -9.25
CA ASN A 271 -17.38 -29.48 -7.80
C ASN A 271 -16.12 -28.64 -7.51
N LEU A 272 -16.32 -27.45 -6.95
CA LEU A 272 -15.29 -26.48 -6.56
C LEU A 272 -14.89 -26.59 -5.08
N GLY A 273 -15.34 -27.66 -4.38
CA GLY A 273 -14.94 -27.99 -3.03
C GLY A 273 -15.79 -27.39 -1.90
N SER A 274 -16.96 -26.81 -2.18
CA SER A 274 -17.86 -26.24 -1.15
C SER A 274 -18.31 -27.28 -0.11
N ASP A 275 -18.39 -28.55 -0.51
CA ASP A 275 -18.73 -29.70 0.34
C ASP A 275 -17.70 -29.96 1.45
N ARG A 276 -16.43 -29.56 1.25
CA ARG A 276 -15.35 -29.79 2.23
C ARG A 276 -15.39 -28.80 3.39
N VAL A 277 -16.00 -27.63 3.17
CA VAL A 277 -16.11 -26.55 4.16
C VAL A 277 -17.37 -26.73 5.03
N GLY A 278 -18.42 -27.35 4.49
CA GLY A 278 -19.66 -27.64 5.20
C GLY A 278 -19.83 -29.11 5.55
N LYS A 279 -19.22 -29.59 6.64
CA LYS A 279 -19.66 -30.87 7.23
C LYS A 279 -21.16 -30.78 7.54
N LYS A 280 -21.96 -31.65 6.88
CA LYS A 280 -23.30 -32.15 7.24
C LYS A 280 -24.47 -31.62 6.39
N GLY A 281 -24.79 -32.39 5.36
CA GLY A 281 -26.11 -32.40 4.73
C GLY A 281 -26.22 -33.52 3.71
N LYS A 282 -26.64 -34.72 4.12
CA LYS A 282 -27.02 -35.81 3.21
C LYS A 282 -28.12 -35.30 2.27
N GLY A 283 -27.74 -34.84 1.08
CA GLY A 283 -28.68 -34.59 -0.01
C GLY A 283 -29.43 -35.89 -0.30
N LYS A 284 -30.76 -35.85 -0.24
CA LYS A 284 -31.60 -37.02 -0.56
C LYS A 284 -31.24 -37.49 -1.97
N LYS A 285 -30.78 -38.74 -2.10
CA LYS A 285 -30.52 -39.36 -3.40
C LYS A 285 -31.77 -39.20 -4.28
N LYS A 286 -31.59 -38.79 -5.54
CA LYS A 286 -32.67 -38.68 -6.52
C LYS A 286 -33.36 -40.05 -6.59
N LYS A 287 -34.70 -40.07 -6.47
CA LYS A 287 -35.48 -41.31 -6.43
C LYS A 287 -35.39 -42.12 -7.73
N PHE A 288 -34.99 -41.49 -8.84
CA PHE A 288 -34.74 -42.12 -10.14
C PHE A 288 -33.48 -41.50 -10.77
N PRO A 289 -32.33 -42.21 -10.78
CA PRO A 289 -31.06 -41.66 -11.26
C PRO A 289 -31.03 -41.43 -12.78
N ASN A 290 -31.83 -42.20 -13.53
CA ASN A 290 -31.77 -42.27 -15.00
C ASN A 290 -32.96 -41.59 -15.69
N LEU A 291 -33.77 -40.81 -14.96
CA LEU A 291 -34.89 -40.08 -15.54
C LEU A 291 -34.58 -38.58 -15.51
N SER A 292 -34.50 -37.97 -16.69
CA SER A 292 -34.38 -36.53 -16.85
C SER A 292 -35.72 -35.88 -16.47
N ASP A 293 -35.72 -35.12 -15.37
CA ASP A 293 -36.87 -34.32 -14.99
C ASP A 293 -37.06 -33.20 -16.02
N LEU A 294 -38.05 -33.32 -16.90
CA LEU A 294 -38.45 -32.27 -17.87
C LEU A 294 -38.84 -30.95 -17.18
N LYS A 295 -39.04 -30.95 -15.85
CA LYS A 295 -39.29 -29.75 -15.04
C LYS A 295 -38.01 -29.00 -14.66
N GLN A 296 -36.83 -29.58 -14.86
CA GLN A 296 -35.56 -28.87 -14.61
C GLN A 296 -35.27 -27.81 -15.66
N SER A 297 -35.66 -28.03 -16.93
CA SER A 297 -35.56 -27.00 -17.98
C SER A 297 -36.43 -25.77 -17.69
N ALA A 298 -37.51 -25.93 -16.90
CA ALA A 298 -38.34 -24.82 -16.42
C ALA A 298 -37.73 -24.08 -15.21
N ASN A 299 -36.71 -24.64 -14.53
CA ASN A 299 -36.00 -23.97 -13.42
C ASN A 299 -34.89 -23.05 -13.94
N THR A 300 -35.26 -22.10 -14.80
CA THR A 300 -34.36 -21.05 -15.28
C THR A 300 -34.07 -20.02 -14.19
N THR A 301 -33.01 -19.23 -14.37
CA THR A 301 -32.68 -18.07 -13.52
C THR A 301 -33.88 -17.13 -13.38
N ARG A 302 -34.58 -16.86 -14.49
CA ARG A 302 -35.80 -16.06 -14.53
C ARG A 302 -36.90 -16.64 -13.63
N SER A 303 -37.20 -17.93 -13.69
CA SER A 303 -38.24 -18.55 -12.85
C SER A 303 -37.89 -18.52 -11.35
N ARG A 304 -36.60 -18.64 -11.01
CA ARG A 304 -36.14 -18.55 -9.60
C ARG A 304 -36.22 -17.12 -9.06
N LEU A 305 -35.82 -16.14 -9.87
CA LEU A 305 -35.95 -14.73 -9.53
C LEU A 305 -37.42 -14.33 -9.42
N GLU A 306 -38.27 -14.81 -10.33
CA GLU A 306 -39.72 -14.61 -10.28
C GLU A 306 -40.30 -15.14 -8.96
N LYS A 307 -39.93 -16.35 -8.53
CA LYS A 307 -40.36 -16.91 -7.24
C LYS A 307 -39.87 -16.10 -6.03
N LYS A 308 -38.70 -15.47 -6.09
CA LYS A 308 -38.15 -14.64 -4.99
C LYS A 308 -38.81 -13.25 -4.96
N VAL A 309 -38.98 -12.63 -6.13
CA VAL A 309 -39.52 -11.27 -6.29
C VAL A 309 -41.03 -11.27 -6.09
N PHE A 310 -41.75 -12.21 -6.71
CA PHE A 310 -43.21 -12.35 -6.61
C PHE A 310 -43.68 -13.25 -5.46
N ASN A 311 -42.80 -13.55 -4.49
CA ASN A 311 -43.25 -14.18 -3.26
C ASN A 311 -44.29 -13.28 -2.58
N LYS A 312 -45.39 -13.88 -2.09
CA LYS A 312 -46.47 -13.16 -1.41
C LYS A 312 -45.96 -12.30 -0.24
N SER A 313 -44.92 -12.73 0.47
CA SER A 313 -44.29 -11.95 1.54
C SER A 313 -43.50 -10.74 1.02
N SER A 314 -42.71 -10.93 -0.04
CA SER A 314 -41.95 -9.86 -0.73
C SER A 314 -42.90 -8.81 -1.31
N MET A 315 -43.93 -9.25 -2.06
CA MET A 315 -44.95 -8.38 -2.63
C MET A 315 -45.72 -7.60 -1.56
N ARG A 316 -46.06 -8.25 -0.43
CA ARG A 316 -46.70 -7.57 0.70
C ARG A 316 -45.80 -6.50 1.32
N ARG A 317 -44.48 -6.73 1.40
CA ARG A 317 -43.52 -5.75 1.90
C ARG A 317 -43.43 -4.55 0.96
N VAL A 318 -43.33 -4.79 -0.34
CA VAL A 318 -43.31 -3.73 -1.35
C VAL A 318 -44.60 -2.92 -1.32
N ALA A 319 -45.76 -3.58 -1.30
CA ALA A 319 -47.06 -2.93 -1.19
C ALA A 319 -47.16 -2.06 0.08
N GLN A 320 -46.70 -2.56 1.23
CA GLN A 320 -46.70 -1.80 2.48
C GLN A 320 -45.80 -0.56 2.40
N VAL A 321 -44.64 -0.65 1.76
CA VAL A 321 -43.74 0.49 1.54
C VAL A 321 -44.39 1.51 0.59
N MET A 322 -45.01 1.06 -0.49
CA MET A 322 -45.74 1.93 -1.41
C MET A 322 -46.92 2.62 -0.72
N SER A 323 -47.73 1.91 0.07
CA SER A 323 -48.83 2.52 0.84
C SER A 323 -48.35 3.53 1.88
N LYS A 324 -47.20 3.28 2.53
CA LYS A 324 -46.58 4.27 3.44
C LYS A 324 -46.10 5.52 2.71
N ALA A 325 -45.53 5.35 1.52
CA ALA A 325 -45.10 6.48 0.69
C ALA A 325 -46.30 7.29 0.20
N ASP A 326 -47.40 6.61 -0.16
CA ASP A 326 -48.61 7.26 -0.65
C ASP A 326 -49.37 8.00 0.45
N GLY A 327 -49.48 7.41 1.65
CA GLY A 327 -50.02 8.08 2.83
C GLY A 327 -49.25 9.38 3.15
N ARG A 328 -47.91 9.35 3.10
CA ARG A 328 -47.08 10.55 3.31
C ARG A 328 -47.27 11.63 2.25
N LYS A 329 -47.64 11.26 1.01
CA LYS A 329 -48.01 12.24 -0.02
C LYS A 329 -49.37 12.82 0.31
N HIS A 330 -50.35 11.96 0.60
CA HIS A 330 -51.69 12.38 0.95
C HIS A 330 -51.69 13.33 2.15
N ASP A 331 -50.94 13.06 3.22
CA ASP A 331 -50.83 13.94 4.39
C ASP A 331 -50.27 15.35 4.07
N LYS A 332 -49.41 15.45 3.05
CA LYS A 332 -48.82 16.73 2.61
C LYS A 332 -49.75 17.52 1.70
N PHE A 333 -50.68 16.86 1.04
CA PHE A 333 -51.58 17.45 0.04
C PHE A 333 -53.06 17.47 0.47
N SER A 334 -53.43 16.80 1.56
CA SER A 334 -54.81 16.74 2.08
C SER A 334 -55.30 18.12 2.53
N ASN A 335 -54.41 18.96 3.02
CA ASN A 335 -54.73 20.33 3.46
C ASN A 335 -54.83 21.37 2.32
N GLN A 336 -54.58 20.99 1.06
CA GLN A 336 -54.70 21.93 -0.07
C GLN A 336 -56.14 22.09 -0.59
N PHE A 337 -57.04 21.14 -0.31
CA PHE A 337 -58.43 21.22 -0.77
C PHE A 337 -59.32 22.17 0.04
N ASN A 338 -58.88 22.62 1.22
CA ASN A 338 -59.61 23.63 2.01
C ASN A 338 -59.57 25.05 1.40
N TYR A 339 -58.80 25.27 0.33
CA TYR A 339 -58.70 26.57 -0.35
C TYR A 339 -59.30 26.57 -1.77
N ALA A 340 -59.98 25.50 -2.18
CA ALA A 340 -60.51 25.34 -3.54
C ALA A 340 -62.03 25.60 -3.67
N LEU A 341 -62.72 25.92 -2.57
CA LEU A 341 -64.15 26.27 -2.53
C LEU A 341 -64.35 27.59 -1.79
N ASN A 342 -63.97 28.70 -2.45
CA ASN A 342 -64.45 30.05 -2.16
C ASN A 342 -64.75 30.76 -3.46
#